data_AF-A0A2T0TX95-F1
#
_entry.id   AF-A0A2T0TX95-F1
#
_cell.length_a   1.000
_cell.length_b   1.000
_cell.length_c   1.000
_cell.angle_alpha   90.00
_cell.angle_beta   90.00
_cell.angle_gamma   90.00
#
_symmetry.space_group_name_H-M   'P 1'
#
loop_
_entity.id
_entity.type
_entity.pdbx_description
1 polymer ?
#
loop_
_entity_poly.entity_id
_entity_poly.type
_entity_poly.pdbx_seq_one_letter_code
_entity_poly.pdbx_strand_id
1 'polypeptide(L)'
;MIQSDENFREEYKPLSIPSSYETADTQESKIIFALAQLGEGSAEDVFARLEELQPGSADPQLAAMTEVVLKSLYEKGLIKAIDHNGIMTYNLSKITESNEGEVNPDLLAPGLD
;
A
#
# COMPACT_ATOMS: atom_id res chain seq x y z
N MET A 1 5.53 -14.26 -23.61
CA MET A 1 4.24 -14.64 -23.00
C MET A 1 3.32 -13.46 -23.15
N ILE A 2 2.16 -13.63 -23.81
CA ILE A 2 1.18 -12.54 -23.97
C ILE A 2 0.47 -12.44 -22.63
N GLN A 3 0.83 -11.46 -21.80
CA GLN A 3 0.00 -11.15 -20.64
C GLN A 3 -1.32 -10.62 -21.19
N SER A 4 -2.39 -11.41 -21.04
CA SER A 4 -3.72 -11.04 -21.51
C SER A 4 -4.17 -9.77 -20.80
N ASP A 5 -4.89 -8.91 -21.53
CA ASP A 5 -5.52 -7.69 -21.01
C ASP A 5 -6.31 -7.93 -19.72
N GLU A 6 -6.88 -9.12 -19.55
CA GLU A 6 -7.60 -9.57 -18.35
C GLU A 6 -6.71 -9.61 -17.10
N ASN A 7 -5.50 -10.19 -17.19
CA ASN A 7 -4.58 -10.28 -16.06
C ASN A 7 -4.07 -8.89 -15.62
N PHE A 8 -3.93 -7.97 -16.57
CA PHE A 8 -3.61 -6.58 -16.27
C PHE A 8 -4.77 -5.88 -15.54
N ARG A 9 -6.03 -6.07 -15.99
CA ARG A 9 -7.19 -5.47 -15.30
C ARG A 9 -7.35 -5.97 -13.88
N GLU A 10 -7.09 -7.25 -13.62
CA GLU A 10 -7.20 -7.83 -12.28
C GLU A 10 -6.13 -7.31 -11.32
N GLU A 11 -4.89 -7.15 -11.80
CA GLU A 11 -3.75 -6.70 -10.99
C GLU A 11 -3.84 -5.22 -10.60
N TYR A 12 -4.42 -4.39 -11.48
CA TYR A 12 -4.52 -2.94 -11.31
C TYR A 12 -5.95 -2.47 -11.00
N LYS A 13 -6.81 -3.38 -10.55
CA LYS A 13 -8.16 -3.04 -10.08
C LYS A 13 -8.07 -2.10 -8.87
N PRO A 14 -9.06 -1.20 -8.68
CA PRO A 14 -9.08 -0.33 -7.51
C PRO A 14 -9.06 -1.15 -6.21
N LEU A 15 -8.30 -0.67 -5.23
CA LEU A 15 -8.18 -1.30 -3.92
C LEU A 15 -9.54 -1.36 -3.24
N SER A 16 -9.96 -2.56 -2.84
CA SER A 16 -11.19 -2.77 -2.08
C SER A 16 -10.88 -2.70 -0.59
N ILE A 17 -11.42 -1.70 0.09
CA ILE A 17 -11.23 -1.52 1.54
C ILE A 17 -12.34 -2.31 2.25
N PRO A 18 -12.01 -3.33 3.06
CA PRO A 18 -13.02 -4.06 3.82
C PRO A 18 -13.68 -3.15 4.87
N SER A 19 -14.97 -3.38 5.12
CA SER A 19 -15.75 -2.58 6.08
C SER A 19 -15.55 -2.99 7.53
N SER A 20 -15.07 -4.21 7.78
CA SER A 20 -14.87 -4.82 9.09
C SER A 20 -13.66 -5.75 9.08
N TYR A 21 -13.10 -6.04 10.25
CA TYR A 21 -12.08 -7.08 10.42
C TYR A 21 -12.75 -8.45 10.59
N GLU A 22 -12.47 -9.39 9.68
CA GLU A 22 -12.88 -10.79 9.83
C GLU A 22 -11.64 -11.70 9.90
N THR A 23 -11.61 -12.62 10.86
CA THR A 23 -10.48 -13.57 10.99
C THR A 23 -10.35 -14.49 9.78
N ALA A 24 -11.43 -14.71 9.02
CA ALA A 24 -11.44 -15.50 7.80
C ALA A 24 -10.94 -14.72 6.56
N ASP A 25 -10.75 -13.39 6.66
CA ASP A 25 -10.23 -12.60 5.55
C ASP A 25 -8.80 -12.97 5.18
N THR A 26 -8.43 -12.63 3.95
CA THR A 26 -7.04 -12.73 3.49
C THR A 26 -6.15 -11.80 4.31
N GLN A 27 -4.85 -12.14 4.40
CA GLN A 27 -3.88 -11.30 5.11
C GLN A 27 -3.82 -9.89 4.50
N GLU A 28 -3.86 -9.79 3.17
CA GLU A 28 -3.91 -8.50 2.47
C GLU A 28 -5.13 -7.68 2.91
N SER A 29 -6.33 -8.26 2.95
CA SER A 29 -7.55 -7.56 3.38
C SER A 29 -7.45 -7.09 4.84
N LYS A 30 -6.90 -7.91 5.73
CA LYS A 30 -6.67 -7.53 7.13
C LYS A 30 -5.68 -6.37 7.26
N ILE A 31 -4.58 -6.40 6.50
CA ILE A 31 -3.57 -5.34 6.46
C ILE A 31 -4.19 -4.04 5.94
N ILE A 32 -4.97 -4.10 4.86
CA ILE A 32 -5.70 -2.93 4.32
C ILE A 32 -6.68 -2.38 5.36
N PHE A 33 -7.41 -3.25 6.06
CA PHE A 33 -8.32 -2.83 7.12
C PHE A 33 -7.60 -2.11 8.27
N ALA A 34 -6.47 -2.67 8.73
CA ALA A 34 -5.66 -2.09 9.79
C ALA A 34 -5.11 -0.71 9.37
N LEU A 35 -4.58 -0.60 8.15
CA LEU A 35 -4.14 0.68 7.59
C LEU A 35 -5.30 1.67 7.45
N ALA A 36 -6.50 1.22 7.06
CA ALA A 36 -7.69 2.06 6.96
C ALA A 36 -8.09 2.64 8.33
N GLN A 37 -7.98 1.85 9.39
CA GLN A 37 -8.27 2.31 10.76
C GLN A 37 -7.25 3.33 11.26
N LEU A 38 -5.97 3.16 10.91
CA LEU A 38 -4.92 4.10 11.27
C LEU A 38 -5.04 5.40 10.46
N GLY A 39 -5.51 5.32 9.22
CA GLY A 39 -5.54 6.42 8.26
C GLY A 39 -4.18 6.65 7.60
N GLU A 40 -3.11 6.60 8.39
CA GLU A 40 -1.72 6.67 7.96
C GLU A 40 -0.82 5.94 8.99
N GLY A 41 0.20 5.23 8.54
CA GLY A 41 1.13 4.53 9.44
C GLY A 41 2.21 3.72 8.74
N SER A 42 3.27 3.39 9.47
CA SER A 42 4.37 2.54 9.01
C SER A 42 3.97 1.06 9.02
N ALA A 43 4.80 0.18 8.45
CA ALA A 43 4.55 -1.27 8.52
C ALA A 43 4.45 -1.77 9.97
N GLU A 44 5.26 -1.21 10.87
CA GLU A 44 5.22 -1.51 12.31
C GLU A 44 3.90 -1.07 12.97
N ASP A 45 3.41 0.13 12.64
CA ASP A 45 2.12 0.63 13.15
C ASP A 45 0.97 -0.27 12.70
N VAL A 46 0.97 -0.67 11.42
CA VAL A 46 -0.04 -1.58 10.86
C VAL A 46 0.03 -2.95 11.52
N PHE A 47 1.23 -3.50 11.73
CA PHE A 47 1.41 -4.76 12.44
C PHE A 47 0.92 -4.68 13.88
N ALA A 48 1.27 -3.64 14.62
CA ALA A 48 0.78 -3.42 15.98
C ALA A 48 -0.75 -3.36 16.01
N ARG A 49 -1.37 -2.69 15.03
CA ARG A 49 -2.82 -2.63 14.91
C ARG A 49 -3.46 -3.99 14.64
N LEU A 50 -2.81 -4.85 13.84
CA LEU A 50 -3.25 -6.23 13.62
C LEU A 50 -3.18 -7.07 14.90
N GLU A 51 -2.15 -6.88 15.72
CA GLU A 51 -2.05 -7.53 17.04
C GLU A 51 -3.16 -7.07 17.99
N GLU A 52 -3.53 -5.79 17.97
CA GLU A 52 -4.66 -5.28 18.78
C GLU A 52 -6.00 -5.90 18.34
N LEU A 53 -6.21 -6.05 17.03
CA LEU A 53 -7.45 -6.63 16.47
C LEU A 53 -7.53 -8.13 16.72
N GLN A 54 -6.40 -8.82 16.72
CA GLN A 54 -6.32 -10.25 16.94
C GLN A 54 -5.12 -10.59 17.84
N PRO A 55 -5.27 -10.47 19.17
CA PRO A 55 -4.19 -10.75 20.11
C PRO A 55 -3.72 -12.20 19.99
N GLY A 56 -2.40 -12.40 20.04
CA GLY A 56 -1.77 -13.71 19.83
C GLY A 56 -1.47 -14.04 18.36
N SER A 57 -1.67 -13.09 17.44
CA SER A 57 -1.24 -13.20 16.03
C SER A 57 0.17 -12.63 15.80
N ALA A 58 0.88 -12.34 16.89
CA ALA A 58 2.23 -11.82 16.93
C ALA A 58 3.22 -12.81 16.30
N ASP A 59 3.33 -12.77 14.98
CA ASP A 59 4.13 -13.70 14.22
C ASP A 59 5.13 -12.94 13.33
N PRO A 60 6.43 -13.29 13.36
CA PRO A 60 7.43 -12.61 12.55
C PRO A 60 7.16 -12.72 11.05
N GLN A 61 6.48 -13.78 10.60
CA GLN A 61 6.02 -13.91 9.21
C GLN A 61 4.92 -12.91 8.91
N LEU A 62 4.02 -12.61 9.86
CA LEU A 62 2.98 -11.59 9.68
C LEU A 62 3.59 -10.19 9.56
N ALA A 63 4.62 -9.87 10.36
CA ALA A 63 5.34 -8.60 10.24
C ALA A 63 6.00 -8.45 8.84
N ALA A 64 6.73 -9.48 8.39
CA ALA A 64 7.34 -9.49 7.06
C ALA A 64 6.29 -9.42 5.94
N MET A 65 5.17 -10.14 6.07
CA MET A 65 4.07 -10.08 5.11
C MET A 65 3.42 -8.70 5.06
N THR A 66 3.30 -8.01 6.20
CA THR A 66 2.76 -6.65 6.28
C THR A 66 3.61 -5.69 5.45
N GLU A 67 4.93 -5.75 5.60
CA GLU A 67 5.87 -4.94 4.80
C GLU A 67 5.76 -5.25 3.30
N VAL A 68 5.76 -6.55 2.93
CA VAL A 68 5.66 -6.97 1.53
C VAL A 68 4.37 -6.52 0.87
N VAL A 69 3.23 -6.64 1.56
CA VAL A 69 1.92 -6.23 1.05
C VAL A 69 1.86 -4.72 0.87
N LEU A 70 2.26 -3.94 1.88
CA LEU A 70 2.24 -2.47 1.80
C LEU A 70 3.14 -1.97 0.67
N LYS A 71 4.36 -2.53 0.56
CA LYS A 71 5.27 -2.20 -0.53
C LYS A 71 4.68 -2.55 -1.90
N SER A 72 4.10 -3.75 -2.04
CA SER A 72 3.48 -4.18 -3.30
C SER A 72 2.31 -3.28 -3.72
N LEU A 73 1.47 -2.87 -2.76
CA LEU A 73 0.35 -1.95 -3.01
C LEU A 73 0.85 -0.56 -3.42
N TYR A 74 1.94 -0.09 -2.82
CA TYR A 74 2.59 1.18 -3.18
C TYR A 74 3.21 1.11 -4.59
N GLU A 75 3.95 0.05 -4.91
CA GLU A 75 4.56 -0.15 -6.24
C GLU A 75 3.49 -0.25 -7.35
N LYS A 76 2.29 -0.73 -7.02
CA LYS A 76 1.13 -0.75 -7.92
C LYS A 76 0.36 0.58 -7.99
N GLY A 77 0.76 1.59 -7.22
CA GLY A 77 0.09 2.88 -7.13
C GLY A 77 -1.31 2.82 -6.50
N LEU A 78 -1.60 1.78 -5.72
CA LEU A 78 -2.90 1.57 -5.06
C LEU A 78 -2.98 2.30 -3.71
N ILE A 79 -1.84 2.56 -3.08
CA ILE A 79 -1.69 3.34 -1.84
C ILE A 79 -0.53 4.33 -1.99
N LYS A 80 -0.45 5.30 -1.08
CA LYS A 80 0.70 6.21 -1.00
C LYS A 80 1.69 5.74 0.05
N ALA A 81 2.95 6.10 -0.15
CA ALA A 81 4.00 6.00 0.86
C ALA A 81 4.83 7.29 0.84
N ILE A 82 5.20 7.78 2.00
CA ILE A 82 6.10 8.93 2.18
C ILE A 82 7.29 8.46 3.01
N ASP A 83 8.51 8.78 2.57
CA ASP A 83 9.70 8.57 3.38
C ASP A 83 9.82 9.71 4.40
N HIS A 84 9.71 9.37 5.67
CA HIS A 84 10.03 10.26 6.78
C HIS A 84 11.28 9.75 7.48
N ASN A 85 12.42 10.37 7.17
CA ASN A 85 13.69 10.09 7.84
C ASN A 85 14.13 8.62 7.70
N GLY A 86 13.88 7.98 6.54
CA GLY A 86 14.18 6.58 6.29
C GLY A 86 13.10 5.59 6.74
N ILE A 87 11.96 6.08 7.23
CA ILE A 87 10.80 5.25 7.61
C ILE A 87 9.68 5.52 6.59
N MET A 88 9.22 4.47 5.91
CA MET A 88 8.08 4.58 5.00
C MET A 88 6.77 4.57 5.78
N THR A 89 6.01 5.65 5.63
CA THR A 89 4.65 5.80 6.18
C THR A 89 3.64 5.66 5.05
N TYR A 90 2.68 4.76 5.19
CA TYR A 90 1.69 4.41 4.18
C TYR A 90 0.33 5.01 4.49
N ASN A 91 -0.47 5.25 3.45
CA ASN A 91 -1.82 5.81 3.58
C ASN A 91 -2.73 5.35 2.42
N LEU A 92 -4.02 5.11 2.71
CA LEU A 92 -5.03 4.71 1.71
C LEU A 92 -5.62 5.88 0.90
N SER A 93 -5.35 7.13 1.29
CA SER A 93 -5.93 8.30 0.63
C SER A 93 -5.34 8.46 -0.77
N LYS A 94 -6.21 8.51 -1.78
CA LYS A 94 -5.78 8.79 -3.16
C LYS A 94 -5.06 10.14 -3.29
N ILE A 95 -5.41 11.14 -2.47
CA ILE A 95 -4.81 12.48 -2.47
C ILE A 95 -5.04 13.14 -1.09
N THR A 96 -4.01 13.22 -0.25
CA THR A 96 -3.96 14.12 0.93
C THR A 96 -3.01 15.30 0.71
N GLU A 97 -2.07 15.16 -0.22
CA GLU A 97 -1.15 16.20 -0.65
C GLU A 97 -1.27 16.41 -2.17
N SER A 98 -1.08 17.65 -2.61
CA SER A 98 -0.97 17.98 -4.04
C SER A 98 0.16 17.15 -4.65
N ASN A 99 -0.07 16.49 -5.79
CA ASN A 99 1.04 15.93 -6.55
C ASN A 99 1.96 17.10 -6.93
N GLU A 100 3.08 17.24 -6.24
CA GLU A 100 4.25 17.91 -6.79
C GLU A 100 4.76 16.98 -7.87
N GLY A 101 4.16 17.09 -9.06
CA GLY A 101 4.69 16.45 -10.24
C GLY A 101 6.08 17.04 -10.47
N GLU A 102 7.11 16.38 -9.95
CA GLU A 102 8.47 16.63 -10.41
C GLU A 102 8.52 16.10 -11.85
N VAL A 103 8.14 16.97 -12.78
CA VAL A 103 8.53 16.82 -14.17
C VAL A 103 10.04 16.84 -14.16
N ASN A 104 10.67 15.67 -14.29
CA ASN A 104 12.09 15.59 -14.55
C ASN A 104 12.32 16.29 -15.90
N PRO A 105 12.88 17.52 -15.93
CA PRO A 105 12.99 18.28 -17.18
C PRO A 105 13.98 17.63 -18.16
N ASP A 106 14.81 16.69 -17.68
CA ASP A 106 15.73 15.89 -18.48
C ASP A 106 15.03 14.79 -19.31
N LEU A 107 13.84 14.35 -18.89
CA LEU A 107 12.99 13.42 -19.66
C LEU A 107 12.11 14.14 -20.70
N LEU A 108 12.05 15.47 -20.66
CA LEU A 108 11.46 16.30 -21.70
C LEU A 108 12.55 16.61 -22.72
N ALA A 109 12.89 15.62 -23.55
CA ALA A 109 13.93 15.77 -24.56
C ALA A 109 13.75 17.07 -25.38
N PRO A 110 14.74 17.98 -25.42
CA PRO A 110 14.76 19.12 -26.31
C PRO A 110 15.04 18.61 -27.74
N GLY A 111 13.98 18.54 -28.53
CA GLY A 111 14.03 18.15 -29.94
C GLY A 111 13.30 19.17 -30.81
N LEU A 112 13.77 20.42 -30.80
CA LEU A 112 13.41 21.38 -31.84
C LEU A 112 14.64 22.25 -32.15
N ASP A 113 15.48 21.74 -33.06
CA ASP A 113 16.21 22.56 -34.02
C ASP A 113 16.02 21.94 -35.41
#